data_AF-A0A942EME9-F1
#
_entry.id   AF-A0A942EME9-F1
#
_cell.length_a   1.000
_cell.length_b   1.000
_cell.length_c   1.000
_cell.angle_alpha   90.00
_cell.angle_beta   90.00
_cell.angle_gamma   90.00
#
_symmetry.space_group_name_H-M   'P 1'
#
loop_
_entity.id
_entity.type
_entity.pdbx_description
1 polymer ?
#
loop_
_entity_poly.entity_id
_entity_poly.type
_entity_poly.pdbx_seq_one_letter_code
_entity_poly.pdbx_strand_id
1 'polypeptide(L)' 'MSEATKRSTVYFKPEIYSALRLKAAVTNRSLSELVNEAVRYTLREDEEDLAAFEERVAEPTISYEALLKKLRADGKL' A
#
# COMPACT_ATOMS: atom_id res chain seq x y z
N MET A 1 -11.24 -16.40 -22.09
CA MET A 1 -12.27 -15.34 -22.03
C MET A 1 -11.54 -14.02 -22.07
N SER A 2 -11.87 -13.12 -23.00
CA SER A 2 -11.27 -11.77 -22.99
C SER A 2 -11.79 -11.01 -21.78
N GLU A 3 -10.92 -10.73 -20.80
CA GLU A 3 -11.24 -9.78 -19.74
C GLU A 3 -11.65 -8.45 -20.38
N ALA A 4 -12.78 -7.90 -19.95
CA ALA A 4 -13.24 -6.60 -20.41
C ALA A 4 -12.22 -5.54 -19.97
N THR A 5 -11.43 -5.02 -20.90
CA THR A 5 -10.48 -3.93 -20.62
C THR A 5 -11.12 -2.58 -20.90
N LYS A 6 -10.87 -1.61 -20.00
CA LYS A 6 -11.31 -0.22 -20.19
C LYS A 6 -10.08 0.66 -20.38
N ARG A 7 -10.05 1.41 -21.49
CA ARG A 7 -8.95 2.35 -21.78
C ARG A 7 -9.05 3.57 -20.86
N SER A 8 -7.93 3.95 -20.27
CA SER A 8 -7.76 5.18 -19.48
C SER A 8 -6.45 5.88 -19.87
N THR A 9 -6.37 7.18 -19.65
CA THR A 9 -5.17 7.99 -19.90
C THR A 9 -4.59 8.45 -18.56
N VAL A 10 -3.31 8.15 -18.31
CA VAL A 10 -2.59 8.51 -17.08
C VAL A 10 -1.38 9.36 -17.45
N TYR A 11 -1.25 10.51 -16.80
CA TYR A 11 -0.09 11.38 -16.95
C TYR A 11 0.96 11.02 -15.90
N PHE A 12 2.18 10.75 -16.35
CA PHE A 12 3.34 10.49 -15.49
C PHE A 12 4.31 11.66 -15.56
N LYS A 13 5.01 11.94 -14.46
CA LYS A 13 6.21 12.78 -14.51
C LYS A 13 7.26 12.12 -15.41
N PRO A 14 8.03 12.87 -16.22
CA PRO A 14 8.97 12.29 -17.19
C PRO A 14 9.98 11.29 -16.58
N GLU A 15 10.50 11.60 -15.41
CA GLU A 15 11.45 10.76 -14.66
C GLU A 15 10.82 9.44 -14.21
N ILE A 16 9.57 9.47 -13.75
CA ILE A 16 8.82 8.28 -13.34
C ILE A 16 8.47 7.43 -14.54
N TYR A 17 8.02 8.04 -15.63
CA TYR A 17 7.73 7.33 -16.88
C TYR A 17 8.96 6.59 -17.41
N SER A 18 10.12 7.23 -17.35
CA SER A 18 11.39 6.64 -17.78
C SER A 18 11.78 5.43 -16.94
N ALA A 19 11.67 5.53 -15.61
CA ALA A 19 11.90 4.42 -14.71
C ALA A 19 10.90 3.27 -14.92
N LEU A 20 9.61 3.59 -15.11
CA LEU A 20 8.57 2.60 -15.35
C LEU A 20 8.78 1.85 -16.67
N ARG A 21 9.20 2.56 -17.73
CA ARG A 21 9.54 1.98 -19.02
C ARG A 21 10.73 1.02 -18.91
N LEU A 22 11.75 1.38 -18.15
CA LEU A 22 12.89 0.50 -17.89
C LEU A 22 12.45 -0.75 -17.13
N LYS A 23 11.65 -0.59 -16.06
CA LYS A 23 11.10 -1.72 -15.29
C LYS A 23 10.28 -2.66 -16.18
N ALA A 24 9.44 -2.12 -17.05
CA ALA A 24 8.65 -2.88 -18.01
C ALA A 24 9.53 -3.73 -18.93
N ALA A 25 10.59 -3.14 -19.50
CA ALA A 25 11.53 -3.84 -20.35
C ALA A 25 12.29 -4.95 -19.61
N VAL A 26 12.82 -4.66 -18.42
CA VAL A 26 13.59 -5.63 -17.61
C VAL A 26 12.71 -6.78 -17.14
N THR A 27 11.44 -6.53 -16.84
CA THR A 27 10.51 -7.56 -16.34
C THR A 27 9.73 -8.27 -17.45
N ASN A 28 9.92 -7.88 -18.72
CA ASN A 28 9.14 -8.35 -19.86
C ASN A 28 7.62 -8.22 -19.65
N ARG A 29 7.20 -7.06 -19.13
CA ARG A 29 5.79 -6.74 -18.84
C ARG A 29 5.40 -5.43 -19.51
N SER A 30 4.11 -5.27 -19.77
CA SER A 30 3.56 -4.01 -20.28
C SER A 30 3.43 -2.96 -19.16
N LEU A 31 3.41 -1.69 -19.54
CA LEU A 31 3.12 -0.59 -18.60
C LEU A 31 1.75 -0.76 -17.95
N SER A 32 0.75 -1.19 -18.72
CA SER A 32 -0.61 -1.40 -18.23
C SER A 32 -0.67 -2.48 -17.14
N GLU A 33 0.08 -3.59 -17.30
CA GLU A 33 0.16 -4.62 -16.26
C GLU A 33 0.82 -4.11 -14.98
N LEU A 34 1.92 -3.34 -15.10
CA LEU A 34 2.59 -2.75 -13.93
C LEU A 34 1.70 -1.75 -13.20
N VAL A 35 0.97 -0.90 -13.94
CA VAL A 35 0.04 0.07 -13.36
C VAL A 35 -1.15 -0.64 -12.70
N ASN A 36 -1.74 -1.64 -13.37
CA ASN A 36 -2.85 -2.40 -12.81
C ASN A 36 -2.45 -3.15 -11.52
N GLU A 37 -1.27 -3.74 -11.49
CA GLU A 37 -0.76 -4.41 -10.29
C GLU A 37 -0.53 -3.41 -9.15
N ALA A 38 0.10 -2.26 -9.42
CA ALA A 38 0.32 -1.23 -8.42
C ALA A 38 -1.00 -0.73 -7.81
N VAL A 39 -2.02 -0.47 -8.65
CA VAL A 39 -3.34 -0.06 -8.17
C VAL A 39 -4.01 -1.15 -7.36
N ARG A 40 -3.95 -2.42 -7.79
CA ARG A 40 -4.51 -3.56 -7.02
C ARG A 40 -3.81 -3.71 -5.67
N TYR A 41 -2.49 -3.53 -5.63
CA TYR A 41 -1.73 -3.59 -4.39
C TYR A 41 -2.20 -2.53 -3.39
N THR A 42 -2.32 -1.26 -3.82
CA THR A 42 -2.83 -0.18 -2.96
C THR A 42 -4.24 -0.45 -2.45
N LEU A 43 -5.15 -0.91 -3.32
CA LEU A 43 -6.52 -1.24 -2.90
C LEU A 43 -6.59 -2.38 -1.88
N ARG A 44 -5.69 -3.36 -1.99
CA ARG A 44 -5.61 -4.47 -1.04
C ARG A 44 -5.01 -4.02 0.30
N GLU A 45 -3.99 -3.16 0.27
CA GLU A 45 -3.43 -2.55 1.49
C GLU A 45 -4.52 -1.79 2.26
N ASP A 46 -5.33 -0.99 1.56
CA ASP A 46 -6.46 -0.28 2.17
C ASP A 46 -7.49 -1.25 2.79
N GLU A 47 -7.76 -2.39 2.15
CA GLU A 47 -8.64 -3.44 2.69
C GLU A 47 -8.05 -4.10 3.94
N GLU A 48 -6.75 -4.41 3.93
CA GLU A 48 -6.02 -4.96 5.08
C GLU A 48 -6.03 -3.99 6.27
N ASP A 49 -5.87 -2.69 6.03
CA ASP A 49 -5.96 -1.65 7.06
C ASP A 49 -7.36 -1.58 7.69
N LEU A 50 -8.42 -1.63 6.87
CA LEU A 50 -9.79 -1.65 7.36
C LEU A 50 -10.06 -2.89 8.22
N ALA A 51 -9.61 -4.07 7.80
CA ALA A 51 -9.74 -5.29 8.59
C ALA A 51 -8.98 -5.19 9.92
N ALA A 52 -7.76 -4.64 9.91
CA ALA A 52 -6.98 -4.41 11.13
C ALA A 52 -7.70 -3.42 12.07
N PHE A 53 -8.38 -2.40 11.56
CA PHE A 53 -9.19 -1.54 12.42
C PHE A 53 -10.34 -2.29 13.08
N GLU A 54 -11.06 -3.13 12.32
CA GLU A 54 -12.19 -3.92 12.84
C GLU A 54 -11.75 -4.91 13.93
N GLU A 55 -10.65 -5.63 13.71
CA GLU A 55 -10.09 -6.57 14.71
C GLU A 55 -9.69 -5.86 16.01
N ARG A 56 -9.17 -4.64 15.89
CA ARG A 56 -8.64 -3.88 17.03
C ARG A 56 -9.70 -3.10 17.80
N VAL A 57 -10.97 -3.07 17.34
CA VAL A 57 -12.08 -2.45 18.09
C VAL A 57 -12.22 -3.04 19.50
N ALA A 58 -11.92 -4.34 19.66
CA ALA A 58 -12.01 -5.03 20.95
C ALA A 58 -10.77 -4.84 21.84
N GLU A 59 -9.70 -4.22 21.35
CA GLU A 59 -8.49 -3.97 22.16
C GLU A 59 -8.80 -2.96 23.28
N PRO A 60 -8.37 -3.21 24.52
CA PRO A 60 -8.53 -2.24 25.60
C PRO A 60 -7.68 -1.00 25.32
N THR A 61 -8.26 0.17 25.54
CA THR A 61 -7.48 1.42 25.55
C THR A 61 -6.58 1.45 26.79
N ILE A 62 -5.38 2.04 26.65
CA ILE A 62 -4.47 2.28 27.78
C ILE A 62 -4.38 3.78 28.05
N SER A 63 -4.23 4.15 29.32
CA SER A 63 -4.01 5.54 29.69
C SER A 63 -2.61 6.01 29.28
N TYR A 64 -2.46 7.32 29.14
CA TYR A 64 -1.15 7.92 28.85
C TYR A 64 -0.11 7.58 29.92
N GLU A 65 -0.48 7.56 31.20
CA GLU A 65 0.41 7.15 32.29
C GLU A 65 0.87 5.69 32.17
N ALA A 66 -0.03 4.79 31.78
CA ALA A 66 0.32 3.38 31.56
C ALA A 66 1.28 3.22 30.37
N LEU A 67 1.06 3.99 29.30
CA LEU A 67 1.99 4.06 28.16
C LEU A 67 3.38 4.55 28.57
N LEU A 68 3.49 5.64 29.35
CA LEU A 68 4.79 6.16 29.81
C LEU A 68 5.54 5.16 30.71
N LYS A 69 4.83 4.46 31.60
CA LYS A 69 5.43 3.40 32.43
C LYS A 69 5.97 2.26 31.57
N LYS A 70 5.21 1.84 30.54
CA LYS A 70 5.64 0.80 29.59
C LYS A 70 6.87 1.25 28.81
N LEU A 71 6.90 2.46 28.28
CA LEU A 71 8.05 2.99 27.53
C LEU A 71 9.33 3.05 28.36
N ARG A 72 9.23 3.45 29.64
CA ARG A 72 10.38 3.42 30.58
C ARG A 72 10.85 1.99 30.84
N ALA A 73 9.94 1.05 31.03
CA ALA A 73 10.28 -0.36 31.23
C ALA A 73 10.95 -0.98 29.99
N ASP A 74 10.53 -0.55 28.80
CA ASP A 74 11.10 -0.96 27.51
C ASP A 74 12.43 -0.24 27.18
N GLY A 75 12.93 0.65 28.05
CA GLY A 75 14.16 1.41 27.85
C GLY A 75 14.09 2.46 26.72
N LYS A 76 12.88 2.87 26.34
CA LYS A 76 12.61 3.86 25.28
C LYS A 76 12.42 5.29 25.82
N LEU A 77 12.41 5.43 27.15
CA LEU A 77 12.41 6.67 27.94
C LEU A 77 13.32 6.50 29.15
#